data_AF-A0AB38FPK3-F1
#
_entry.id   AF-A0AB38FPK3-F1
#
_cell.length_a   1.000
_cell.length_b   1.000
_cell.length_c   1.000
_cell.angle_alpha   90.00
_cell.angle_beta   90.00
_cell.angle_gamma   90.00
#
_symmetry.space_group_name_H-M   'P 1'
#
loop_
_entity.id
_entity.type
_entity.pdbx_description
1 polymer ?
#
loop_
_entity_poly.entity_id
_entity_poly.type
_entity_poly.pdbx_seq_one_letter_code
_entity_poly.pdbx_strand_id
1 'polypeptide(L)'
;MGYVLVNARDKEVYLQEARMPALIVRAARAAGLPPPIDSVVAQLDDDGLLTAEAEHSWGLGFVGMSEIHPAQLQAIHRVFTPSPDQLDWARRVLLVRSSRARRTAHAG
;
A
#
# COMPACT_ATOMS: atom_id res chain seq x y z
N MET A 1 -1.25 24.59 -3.41
CA MET A 1 -1.38 23.13 -3.37
C MET A 1 -1.29 22.61 -4.79
N GLY A 2 -0.08 22.25 -5.23
CA GLY A 2 0.14 21.74 -6.59
C GLY A 2 0.18 20.22 -6.52
N TYR A 3 -0.77 19.55 -7.17
CA TYR A 3 -0.68 18.13 -7.43
C TYR A 3 0.32 17.96 -8.58
N VAL A 4 1.46 17.31 -8.32
CA VAL A 4 2.36 16.89 -9.39
C VAL A 4 1.68 15.72 -10.08
N LEU A 5 0.98 16.00 -11.18
CA LEU A 5 0.53 14.97 -12.11
C LEU A 5 1.76 14.50 -12.89
N VAL A 6 2.36 13.44 -12.39
CA VAL A 6 3.47 12.77 -13.07
C VAL A 6 2.91 11.99 -14.25
N ASN A 7 3.47 12.23 -15.44
CA ASN A 7 3.13 11.50 -16.65
C ASN A 7 4.15 10.35 -16.83
N ALA A 8 3.67 9.11 -16.80
CA ALA A 8 4.44 7.86 -16.75
C ALA A 8 5.28 7.52 -18.02
N ARG A 9 5.66 8.50 -18.84
CA ARG A 9 6.32 8.26 -20.14
C ARG A 9 7.83 8.03 -20.08
N ASP A 10 8.50 8.34 -18.96
CA ASP A 10 9.96 8.20 -18.83
C ASP A 10 10.36 7.21 -17.73
N LYS A 11 10.90 6.06 -18.14
CA LYS A 11 11.36 4.97 -17.25
C LYS A 11 12.44 5.39 -16.23
N GLU A 12 13.29 6.35 -16.59
CA GLU A 12 14.34 6.87 -15.71
C GLU A 12 13.75 7.74 -14.59
N VAL A 13 12.68 8.49 -14.90
CA VAL A 13 11.93 9.27 -13.92
C VAL A 13 11.15 8.32 -13.01
N TYR A 14 10.60 7.23 -13.54
CA TYR A 14 9.88 6.21 -12.79
C TYR A 14 10.71 5.53 -11.68
N LEU A 15 12.01 5.29 -11.92
CA LEU A 15 12.93 4.73 -10.91
C LEU A 15 13.33 5.75 -9.82
N GLN A 16 13.38 7.03 -10.15
CA GLN A 16 13.51 8.11 -9.15
C GLN A 16 12.19 8.35 -8.42
N GLU A 17 11.07 8.13 -9.08
CA GLU A 17 9.71 8.27 -8.54
C GLU A 17 9.44 7.22 -7.49
N ALA A 18 9.79 5.95 -7.68
CA ALA A 18 9.62 4.92 -6.65
C ALA A 18 10.27 5.27 -5.29
N ARG A 19 11.29 6.15 -5.25
CA ARG A 19 11.84 6.66 -3.98
C ARG A 19 10.88 7.57 -3.23
N MET A 20 10.09 8.39 -3.91
CA MET A 20 9.28 9.42 -3.27
C MET A 20 8.06 8.86 -2.51
N PRO A 21 7.20 7.99 -3.08
CA PRO A 21 6.12 7.35 -2.35
C PRO A 21 6.61 6.53 -1.16
N ALA A 22 7.73 5.81 -1.32
CA ALA A 22 8.36 5.07 -0.22
C ALA A 22 8.83 6.00 0.91
N LEU A 23 9.40 7.17 0.59
CA LEU A 23 9.80 8.17 1.60
C LEU A 23 8.59 8.73 2.35
N ILE A 24 7.45 8.95 1.68
CA ILE A 24 6.22 9.43 2.31
C ILE A 24 5.71 8.41 3.33
N VAL A 25 5.59 7.14 2.95
CA VAL A 25 5.16 6.07 3.87
C VAL A 25 6.11 5.97 5.07
N ARG A 26 7.43 6.00 4.83
CA ARG A 26 8.44 5.91 5.90
C ARG A 26 8.38 7.12 6.82
N ALA A 27 8.24 8.33 6.29
CA ALA A 27 8.12 9.55 7.08
C ALA A 27 6.86 9.54 7.94
N ALA A 28 5.71 9.15 7.39
CA ALA A 28 4.47 9.01 8.15
C ALA A 28 4.62 8.03 9.30
N ARG A 29 5.21 6.85 9.05
CA ARG A 29 5.49 5.85 10.09
C ARG A 29 6.45 6.36 11.16
N ALA A 30 7.55 7.00 10.76
CA ALA A 30 8.53 7.56 11.70
C ALA A 30 7.95 8.67 12.57
N ALA A 31 6.99 9.44 12.05
CA ALA A 31 6.29 10.49 12.77
C ALA A 31 5.07 9.99 13.58
N GLY A 32 4.75 8.69 13.55
CA GLY A 32 3.55 8.15 14.20
C GLY A 32 2.22 8.63 13.59
N LEU A 33 2.25 9.09 12.33
CA LEU A 33 1.07 9.53 11.60
C LEU A 33 0.28 8.35 11.02
N PRO A 34 -1.02 8.54 10.72
CA PRO A 34 -1.79 7.58 9.96
C PRO A 34 -1.10 7.21 8.64
N PRO A 35 -1.22 5.95 8.18
CA PRO A 35 -0.68 5.59 6.88
C PRO A 35 -1.31 6.45 5.76
N PRO A 36 -0.51 6.89 4.79
CA PRO A 36 -0.99 7.75 3.70
C PRO A 36 -1.80 6.97 2.66
N ILE A 37 -2.58 7.72 1.88
CA ILE A 37 -3.26 7.27 0.66
C ILE A 37 -2.43 7.72 -0.54
N ASP A 38 -2.30 6.87 -1.56
CA ASP A 38 -1.57 7.20 -2.78
C ASP A 38 -2.40 8.06 -3.75
N SER A 39 -1.72 8.63 -4.74
CA SER A 39 -2.31 9.53 -5.73
C SER A 39 -3.18 8.79 -6.76
N VAL A 40 -3.62 9.54 -7.77
CA VAL A 40 -4.49 9.08 -8.85
C VAL A 40 -3.69 8.50 -10.01
N VAL A 41 -4.23 7.46 -10.66
CA VAL A 41 -3.80 7.07 -12.01
C VAL A 41 -4.77 7.71 -13.00
N ALA A 42 -4.26 8.61 -13.84
CA ALA A 42 -5.07 9.39 -14.76
C ALA A 42 -5.44 8.62 -16.05
N GLN A 43 -4.73 7.53 -16.35
CA GLN A 43 -4.98 6.71 -17.53
C GLN A 43 -6.18 5.79 -17.25
N LEU A 44 -7.30 6.06 -17.94
CA LEU A 44 -8.58 5.37 -17.71
C LEU A 44 -8.83 4.19 -18.66
N ASP A 45 -8.06 4.09 -19.75
CA ASP A 45 -8.20 3.07 -20.79
C ASP A 45 -7.18 1.92 -20.66
N ASP A 46 -6.45 1.87 -19.54
CA ASP A 46 -5.46 0.84 -19.25
C ASP A 46 -5.64 0.28 -17.82
N ASP A 47 -6.52 -0.73 -17.72
CA ASP A 47 -6.77 -1.44 -16.46
C ASP A 47 -5.53 -2.19 -15.93
N GLY A 48 -4.62 -2.58 -16.83
CA GLY A 48 -3.39 -3.26 -16.48
C GLY A 48 -2.43 -2.34 -15.73
N LEU A 49 -2.27 -1.11 -16.23
CA LEU A 49 -1.50 -0.07 -15.56
C LEU A 49 -2.07 0.26 -14.19
N LEU A 50 -3.39 0.47 -14.08
CA LEU A 50 -4.04 0.75 -12.80
C LEU A 50 -3.78 -0.35 -11.76
N THR A 51 -3.88 -1.61 -12.17
CA THR A 51 -3.66 -2.76 -11.27
C THR A 51 -2.20 -2.82 -10.81
N ALA A 52 -1.24 -2.65 -11.73
CA ALA A 52 0.18 -2.68 -11.42
C ALA A 52 0.59 -1.55 -10.46
N GLU A 53 0.07 -0.34 -10.67
CA GLU A 53 0.29 0.81 -9.78
C GLU A 53 -0.30 0.55 -8.40
N ALA A 54 -1.56 0.10 -8.32
CA ALA A 54 -2.19 -0.23 -7.05
C ALA A 54 -1.40 -1.30 -6.26
N GLU A 55 -0.90 -2.33 -6.94
CA GLU A 55 -0.08 -3.39 -6.32
C GLU A 55 1.26 -2.84 -5.82
N HIS A 56 1.88 -1.93 -6.58
CA HIS A 56 3.08 -1.23 -6.17
C HIS A 56 2.84 -0.39 -4.90
N SER A 57 1.80 0.43 -4.88
CA SER A 57 1.41 1.27 -3.73
C SER A 57 1.12 0.43 -2.48
N TRP A 58 0.37 -0.66 -2.64
CA TRP A 58 0.11 -1.62 -1.55
C TRP A 58 1.42 -2.19 -0.98
N GLY A 59 2.34 -2.60 -1.86
CA GLY A 59 3.65 -3.13 -1.48
C GLY A 59 4.53 -2.12 -0.73
N LEU A 60 4.40 -0.82 -1.01
CA LEU A 60 5.12 0.25 -0.31
C LEU A 60 4.55 0.56 1.09
N GLY A 61 3.31 0.16 1.37
CA GLY A 61 2.65 0.35 2.66
C GLY A 61 1.67 1.52 2.73
N PHE A 62 1.18 2.00 1.58
CA PHE A 62 -0.01 2.84 1.52
C PHE A 62 -1.25 2.06 1.98
N VAL A 63 -2.24 2.77 2.53
CA VAL A 63 -3.52 2.17 2.98
C VAL A 63 -4.60 2.19 1.90
N GLY A 64 -4.42 2.99 0.86
CA GLY A 64 -5.35 3.13 -0.25
C GLY A 64 -4.73 3.90 -1.40
N MET A 65 -5.55 4.13 -2.43
CA MET A 65 -5.21 4.91 -3.62
C MET A 65 -6.39 5.81 -3.96
N SER A 66 -6.12 7.02 -4.45
CA SER A 66 -7.17 7.95 -4.85
C SER A 66 -7.70 7.62 -6.25
N GLU A 67 -9.02 7.69 -6.43
CA GLU A 67 -9.68 7.49 -7.72
C GLU A 67 -10.29 8.79 -8.29
N ILE A 68 -10.37 8.85 -9.62
CA ILE A 68 -11.02 9.96 -10.35
C ILE A 68 -12.19 9.49 -11.21
N HIS A 69 -12.39 8.17 -11.34
CA HIS A 69 -13.46 7.58 -12.12
C HIS A 69 -14.02 6.31 -11.46
N PRO A 70 -15.35 6.11 -11.40
CA PRO A 70 -15.94 4.95 -10.74
C PRO A 70 -15.47 3.58 -11.26
N ALA A 71 -15.07 3.49 -12.53
CA ALA A 71 -14.54 2.24 -13.11
C ALA A 71 -13.26 1.75 -12.41
N GLN A 72 -12.50 2.64 -11.76
CA GLN A 72 -11.24 2.30 -11.08
C GLN A 72 -11.50 1.60 -9.73
N LEU A 73 -12.68 1.78 -9.14
CA LEU A 73 -13.00 1.36 -7.78
C LEU A 73 -12.83 -0.15 -7.58
N GLN A 74 -13.31 -0.95 -8.53
CA GLN A 74 -13.26 -2.41 -8.41
C GLN A 74 -11.82 -2.93 -8.41
N ALA A 75 -10.96 -2.38 -9.26
CA ALA A 75 -9.56 -2.77 -9.35
C ALA A 75 -8.79 -2.36 -8.09
N ILE A 76 -8.94 -1.10 -7.65
CA ILE A 76 -8.31 -0.59 -6.44
C ILE A 76 -8.74 -1.42 -5.21
N HIS A 77 -10.04 -1.63 -5.01
CA HIS A 77 -10.53 -2.43 -3.88
C HIS A 77 -10.00 -3.86 -3.89
N ARG A 78 -9.87 -4.49 -5.06
CA ARG A 78 -9.34 -5.85 -5.16
C ARG A 78 -7.91 -5.92 -4.64
N VAL A 79 -7.08 -4.93 -4.93
CA VAL A 79 -5.67 -4.91 -4.51
C VAL A 79 -5.54 -4.57 -3.02
N PHE A 80 -6.28 -3.57 -2.55
CA PHE A 80 -6.16 -3.08 -1.17
C PHE A 80 -6.97 -3.91 -0.15
N THR A 81 -7.74 -4.91 -0.60
CA THR A 81 -8.44 -5.85 0.28
C THR A 81 -7.58 -7.09 0.51
N PRO A 82 -7.17 -7.39 1.76
CA PRO A 82 -6.40 -8.59 2.05
C PRO A 82 -7.13 -9.86 1.62
N SER A 83 -6.38 -10.79 1.03
CA SER A 83 -6.92 -12.10 0.68
C SER A 83 -7.23 -12.92 1.94
N PRO A 84 -8.13 -13.92 1.85
CA PRO A 84 -8.37 -14.85 2.95
C PRO A 84 -7.08 -15.51 3.47
N ASP A 85 -6.17 -15.88 2.58
CA ASP A 85 -4.89 -16.50 2.94
C ASP A 85 -3.97 -15.54 3.71
N GLN A 86 -3.93 -14.26 3.33
CA GLN A 86 -3.17 -13.23 4.06
C GLN A 86 -3.74 -13.01 5.46
N LEU A 87 -5.08 -12.99 5.60
CA LEU A 87 -5.75 -12.88 6.89
C LEU A 87 -5.44 -14.10 7.77
N ASP A 88 -5.50 -15.30 7.22
CA ASP A 88 -5.21 -16.53 7.96
C ASP A 88 -3.75 -16.61 8.39
N TRP A 89 -2.82 -16.19 7.52
CA TRP A 89 -1.42 -16.04 7.89
C TRP A 89 -1.23 -15.04 9.04
N ALA A 90 -1.82 -13.86 8.94
CA ALA A 90 -1.72 -12.82 9.97
C ALA A 90 -2.26 -13.32 11.33
N ARG A 91 -3.40 -14.02 11.32
CA ARG A 91 -3.99 -14.65 12.51
C ARG A 91 -3.02 -15.66 13.15
N ARG A 92 -2.38 -16.52 12.35
CA ARG A 92 -1.38 -17.48 12.85
C ARG A 92 -0.17 -16.78 13.48
N VAL A 93 0.35 -15.72 12.86
CA VAL A 93 1.47 -14.93 13.40
C VAL A 93 1.13 -14.33 14.77
N LEU A 94 -0.07 -13.76 14.92
CA LEU A 94 -0.56 -13.20 16.19
C LEU A 94 -0.73 -14.28 17.27
N LEU A 95 -1.23 -15.47 16.90
CA LEU A 95 -1.35 -16.60 17.82
C LEU A 95 0.02 -17.04 18.36
N VAL A 96 1.03 -17.15 17.49
CA VAL A 96 2.39 -17.51 17.90
C VAL A 96 2.96 -16.47 18.87
N ARG A 97 2.82 -15.17 18.55
CA ARG A 97 3.28 -14.07 19.42
C ARG A 97 2.63 -14.12 20.80
N SER A 98 1.31 -14.28 20.87
CA SER A 98 0.59 -14.33 22.15
C SER A 98 0.96 -15.57 22.99
N SER A 99 1.19 -16.71 22.34
CA SER A 99 1.64 -17.93 23.03
C SER A 99 3.02 -17.78 23.67
N ARG A 100 3.95 -17.06 23.01
CA ARG A 100 5.30 -16.83 23.51
C ARG A 100 5.31 -15.89 24.70
N ALA A 101 4.52 -14.81 24.65
CA ALA A 101 4.36 -13.88 25.78
C ALA A 101 3.84 -14.56 27.06
N ARG A 102 2.93 -15.54 26.92
CA ARG A 102 2.42 -16.31 28.07
C ARG A 102 3.44 -17.27 28.67
N ARG A 103 4.32 -17.89 27.85
CA ARG A 103 5.37 -18.78 28.35
C ARG A 103 6.46 -18.04 29.11
N THR A 104 6.84 -16.85 28.67
CA THR A 104 7.86 -16.02 29.36
C THR A 104 7.35 -15.47 30.70
N ALA A 105 6.03 -15.27 30.84
CA ALA A 105 5.42 -14.78 32.07
C ALA A 105 5.19 -15.86 33.16
N HIS A 106 5.36 -17.15 32.83
CA HIS A 106 5.26 -18.27 33.78
C HIS A 106 6.63 -18.88 34.14
N ALA A 107 7.72 -18.37 33.57
CA ALA A 107 9.07 -18.89 33.73
C ALA A 107 10.00 -17.96 34.53
N GLY A 108 9.44 -16.97 35.24
CA GLY A 108 10.13 -16.09 36.18
C GLY A 108 9.32 -15.95 37.45
#